data_AF-A0A2U1ND70-F1
#
_entry.id   AF-A0A2U1ND70-F1
#
_cell.length_a   1.000
_cell.length_b   1.000
_cell.length_c   1.000
_cell.angle_alpha   90.00
_cell.angle_beta   90.00
_cell.angle_gamma   90.00
#
_symmetry.space_group_name_H-M   'P 1'
#
loop_
_entity.id
_entity.type
_entity.pdbx_description
1 polymer ?
#
loop_
_entity_poly.entity_id
_entity_poly.type
_entity_poly.pdbx_seq_one_letter_code
_entity_poly.pdbx_strand_id
1 'polypeptide(L)'
;MDEKRRSKVSEVETDKQARVAELYKDKTLTNDGRVQRLADLINARSEEVELADLINTRSEEVAVNELIQPIKQAQSQKRKRNPTRAQRISEMKVYLMHQGCYKSAQLRGMTYDKIERLYYRIKRYVDKFIPMVLL
;
A
#
# COMPACT_ATOMS: atom_id res chain seq x y z
N MET A 1 -5.55 24.72 2.60
CA MET A 1 -4.98 25.07 3.91
C MET A 1 -6.09 25.65 4.76
N ASP A 2 -6.47 24.98 5.85
CA ASP A 2 -7.62 25.34 6.67
C ASP A 2 -7.39 26.63 7.46
N GLU A 3 -8.36 27.56 7.40
CA GLU A 3 -8.42 28.82 8.17
C GLU A 3 -8.08 28.61 9.66
N LYS A 4 -8.51 27.46 10.22
CA LYS A 4 -8.30 27.07 11.61
C LYS A 4 -6.85 26.72 11.96
N ARG A 5 -6.07 26.19 11.00
CA ARG A 5 -4.62 25.97 11.16
C ARG A 5 -3.87 27.29 11.12
N ARG A 6 -4.31 28.22 10.26
CA ARG A 6 -3.72 29.57 10.12
C ARG A 6 -3.86 30.40 11.40
N SER A 7 -5.04 30.36 12.02
CA SER A 7 -5.33 31.07 13.27
C SER A 7 -4.52 30.56 14.48
N LYS A 8 -4.30 29.24 14.60
CA LYS A 8 -3.46 28.67 15.67
C LYS A 8 -1.96 28.96 15.49
N VAL A 9 -1.48 28.95 14.24
CA VAL A 9 -0.08 29.29 13.94
C VAL A 9 0.19 30.77 14.28
N SER A 10 -0.74 31.68 13.95
CA SER A 10 -0.58 33.10 14.27
C SER A 10 -0.56 33.40 15.77
N GLU A 11 -1.35 32.67 16.58
CA GLU A 11 -1.42 32.87 18.03
C GLU A 11 -0.13 32.41 18.74
N VAL A 12 0.45 31.29 18.27
CA VAL A 12 1.70 30.74 18.80
C VAL A 12 2.91 31.58 18.37
N GLU A 13 2.91 32.16 17.17
CA GLU A 13 3.96 33.08 16.72
C GLU A 13 3.96 34.38 17.54
N THR A 14 2.79 34.92 17.89
CA THR A 14 2.67 36.13 18.72
C THR A 14 3.16 35.92 20.15
N ASP A 15 2.87 34.77 20.76
CA ASP A 15 3.30 34.44 22.12
C ASP A 15 4.82 34.25 22.23
N LYS A 16 5.44 33.68 21.19
CA LYS A 16 6.89 33.47 21.12
C LYS A 16 7.64 34.79 20.89
N GLN A 17 7.11 35.69 20.06
CA GLN A 17 7.63 37.06 19.91
C GLN A 17 7.53 37.86 21.21
N ALA A 18 6.45 37.70 21.98
CA ALA A 18 6.30 38.33 23.29
C ALA A 18 7.38 37.85 24.29
N ARG A 19 7.66 36.54 24.34
CA ARG A 19 8.70 35.98 25.22
C ARG A 19 10.12 36.44 24.87
N VAL A 20 10.44 36.58 23.58
CA VAL A 20 11.72 37.15 23.12
C VAL A 20 11.80 38.64 23.47
N ALA A 21 10.71 39.39 23.33
CA ALA A 21 10.68 40.81 23.70
C ALA A 21 10.91 41.04 25.21
N GLU A 22 10.34 40.18 26.07
CA GLU A 22 10.56 40.24 27.52
C GLU A 22 12.03 39.96 27.91
N LEU A 23 12.72 39.07 27.18
CA LEU A 23 14.14 38.79 27.37
C LEU A 23 15.05 40.01 27.16
N TYR A 24 14.68 40.91 26.23
CA TYR A 24 15.40 42.16 25.99
C TYR A 24 15.05 43.26 26.99
N LYS A 25 13.89 43.20 27.63
CA LYS A 25 13.47 44.14 28.69
C LYS A 25 14.11 43.83 30.04
N ASP A 26 14.53 42.59 30.28
CA ASP A 26 15.19 42.18 31.51
C ASP A 26 16.63 42.71 31.58
N LYS A 27 16.81 43.85 32.26
CA LYS A 27 18.10 44.53 32.47
C LYS A 27 19.02 43.81 33.46
N THR A 28 18.51 42.82 34.20
CA THR A 28 19.29 42.06 35.20
C THR A 28 20.09 40.93 34.58
N LEU A 29 19.74 40.54 33.35
CA LEU A 29 20.42 39.50 32.60
C LEU A 29 21.64 40.06 31.86
N THR A 30 22.79 39.40 32.02
CA THR A 30 23.98 39.65 31.20
C THR A 30 23.73 39.26 29.74
N ASN A 31 24.50 39.85 28.81
CA ASN A 31 24.35 39.55 27.39
C ASN A 31 24.53 38.05 27.09
N ASP A 32 25.50 37.38 27.73
CA ASP A 32 25.68 35.91 27.61
C ASP A 32 24.46 35.15 28.13
N GLY A 33 23.86 35.58 29.24
CA GLY A 33 22.63 34.97 29.76
C GLY A 33 21.43 35.13 28.82
N ARG A 34 21.35 36.24 28.08
CA ARG A 34 20.31 36.47 27.06
C ARG A 34 20.52 35.58 25.84
N VAL A 35 21.76 35.45 25.39
CA VAL A 35 22.13 34.58 24.27
C VAL A 35 21.82 33.13 24.59
N GLN A 36 22.13 32.67 25.82
CA GLN A 36 21.83 31.30 26.25
C GLN A 36 20.32 31.03 26.26
N ARG A 37 19.51 31.91 26.86
CA ARG A 37 18.05 31.74 26.89
C ARG A 37 17.40 31.82 25.50
N LEU A 38 17.99 32.60 24.58
CA LEU A 38 17.58 32.62 23.18
C LEU A 38 17.88 31.28 22.48
N ALA A 39 19.06 30.71 22.74
CA ALA A 39 19.42 29.40 22.21
C ALA A 39 18.47 28.30 22.72
N ASP A 40 18.11 28.33 24.00
CA ASP A 40 17.15 27.38 24.59
C ASP A 40 15.75 27.47 23.92
N LEU A 41 15.27 28.70 23.66
CA LEU A 41 14.01 28.93 22.94
C LEU A 41 14.04 28.45 21.48
N ILE A 42 15.19 28.58 20.81
CA ILE A 42 15.39 28.10 19.44
C ILE A 42 15.41 26.57 19.42
N ASN A 43 16.13 25.94 20.34
CA ASN A 43 16.21 24.48 20.44
C ASN A 43 14.84 23.86 20.73
N ALA A 44 14.07 24.44 21.67
CA ALA A 44 12.71 24.00 21.95
C ALA A 44 11.78 24.12 20.72
N ARG A 45 11.98 25.15 19.88
CA ARG A 45 11.25 25.29 18.61
C ARG A 45 11.66 24.21 17.61
N SER A 46 12.94 23.90 17.49
CA SER A 46 13.41 22.84 16.60
C SER A 46 12.83 21.48 16.98
N GLU A 47 12.75 21.16 18.27
CA GLU A 47 12.11 19.92 18.75
C GLU A 47 10.60 19.87 18.42
N GLU A 48 9.87 20.98 18.56
CA GLU A 48 8.45 21.04 18.17
C GLU A 48 8.24 20.85 16.66
N VAL A 49 9.14 21.38 15.83
CA VAL A 49 9.08 21.24 14.37
C VAL A 49 9.34 19.80 13.95
N GLU A 50 10.38 19.17 14.50
CA GLU A 50 10.70 17.75 14.25
C GLU A 50 9.54 16.82 14.64
N LEU A 51 8.87 17.09 15.77
CA LEU A 51 7.70 16.32 16.20
C LEU A 51 6.50 16.51 15.26
N ALA A 52 6.29 17.71 14.73
CA ALA A 52 5.21 17.97 13.78
C ALA A 52 5.42 17.24 12.45
N ASP A 53 6.65 17.21 11.95
CA ASP A 53 7.00 16.49 10.72
C ASP A 53 6.89 14.97 10.91
N LEU A 54 7.29 14.45 12.08
CA LEU A 54 7.11 13.05 12.44
C LEU A 54 5.62 12.66 12.55
N ILE A 55 4.78 13.53 13.12
CA ILE A 55 3.33 13.29 13.20
C ILE A 55 2.72 13.31 11.81
N ASN A 56 3.11 14.25 10.94
CA ASN A 56 2.61 14.33 9.57
C ASN A 56 3.00 13.10 8.75
N THR A 57 4.28 12.70 8.78
CA THR A 57 4.75 11.48 8.09
C THR A 57 4.06 10.22 8.61
N ARG A 58 3.88 10.06 9.92
CA ARG A 58 3.12 8.94 10.49
C ARG A 58 1.65 8.98 10.07
N SER A 59 1.05 10.15 9.98
CA SER A 59 -0.34 10.32 9.54
C SER A 59 -0.52 9.95 8.07
N GLU A 60 0.44 10.33 7.23
CA GLU A 60 0.48 9.96 5.81
C GLU A 60 0.68 8.44 5.64
N GLU A 61 1.59 7.82 6.39
CA GLU A 61 1.75 6.36 6.39
C GLU A 61 0.49 5.62 6.84
N VAL A 62 -0.20 6.12 7.87
CA VAL A 62 -1.47 5.54 8.35
C VAL A 62 -2.56 5.67 7.27
N ALA A 63 -2.72 6.85 6.66
CA ALA A 63 -3.69 7.07 5.59
C ALA A 63 -3.40 6.19 4.36
N VAL A 64 -2.13 6.05 3.99
CA VAL A 64 -1.68 5.18 2.91
C VAL A 64 -1.97 3.72 3.24
N ASN A 65 -1.72 3.27 4.47
CA ASN A 65 -2.02 1.90 4.89
C ASN A 65 -3.53 1.61 4.91
N GLU A 66 -4.37 2.53 5.39
CA GLU A 66 -5.83 2.38 5.37
C GLU A 66 -6.39 2.29 3.94
N LEU A 67 -5.80 3.03 2.98
CA LEU A 67 -6.21 2.98 1.58
C LEU A 67 -5.68 1.75 0.84
N ILE A 68 -4.42 1.38 1.08
CA ILE A 68 -3.71 0.37 0.26
C ILE A 68 -3.91 -1.05 0.80
N GLN A 69 -3.97 -1.25 2.12
CA GLN A 69 -4.14 -2.60 2.71
C GLN A 69 -5.41 -3.30 2.23
N PRO A 70 -6.60 -2.67 2.20
CA PRO A 70 -7.82 -3.31 1.73
C PRO A 70 -7.73 -3.69 0.25
N ILE A 71 -7.10 -2.85 -0.57
CA ILE A 71 -6.90 -3.12 -2.01
C ILE A 71 -5.99 -4.33 -2.20
N LYS A 72 -4.85 -4.39 -1.48
CA LYS A 72 -3.92 -5.53 -1.51
C LYS A 72 -4.59 -6.83 -1.05
N GLN A 73 -5.42 -6.76 0.00
CA GLN A 73 -6.18 -7.91 0.51
C GLN A 73 -7.24 -8.38 -0.49
N ALA A 74 -8.04 -7.48 -1.06
CA ALA A 74 -9.07 -7.80 -2.05
C ALA A 74 -8.48 -8.38 -3.34
N GLN A 75 -7.34 -7.86 -3.82
CA GLN A 75 -6.61 -8.44 -4.95
C GLN A 75 -6.06 -9.84 -4.63
N SER A 76 -5.51 -10.03 -3.43
CA SER A 76 -5.00 -11.33 -2.98
C SER A 76 -6.12 -12.37 -2.84
N GLN A 77 -7.31 -11.97 -2.38
CA GLN A 77 -8.49 -12.83 -2.33
C GLN A 77 -8.93 -13.29 -3.72
N LYS A 78 -8.89 -12.41 -4.75
CA LYS A 78 -9.14 -12.81 -6.14
C LYS A 78 -8.14 -13.86 -6.63
N ARG A 79 -6.89 -13.79 -6.18
CA ARG A 79 -5.82 -14.76 -6.53
C ARG A 79 -5.90 -16.08 -5.77
N LYS A 80 -6.54 -16.11 -4.59
CA LYS A 80 -6.72 -17.32 -3.77
C LYS A 80 -8.00 -18.11 -4.07
N ARG A 81 -8.84 -17.64 -5.00
CA ARG A 81 -10.13 -18.29 -5.28
C ARG A 81 -9.93 -19.47 -6.22
N ASN A 82 -10.45 -20.64 -5.82
CA ASN A 82 -10.48 -21.80 -6.70
C ASN A 82 -11.18 -21.45 -8.02
N PRO A 83 -10.68 -21.93 -9.16
CA PRO A 83 -11.26 -21.60 -10.46
C PRO A 83 -12.70 -22.11 -10.53
N THR A 84 -13.56 -21.21 -11.01
CA THR A 84 -14.98 -21.46 -11.24
C THR A 84 -15.13 -22.55 -12.31
N ARG A 85 -16.27 -23.26 -12.34
CA ARG A 85 -16.55 -24.29 -13.37
C ARG A 85 -16.36 -23.77 -14.80
N ALA A 86 -16.73 -22.50 -15.05
CA ALA A 86 -16.55 -21.83 -16.34
C ALA A 86 -15.08 -21.47 -16.65
N GLN A 87 -14.26 -21.19 -15.62
CA GLN A 87 -12.83 -20.96 -15.80
C GLN A 87 -12.12 -22.28 -16.10
N ARG A 88 -12.43 -23.33 -15.33
CA ARG A 88 -11.91 -24.69 -15.57
C ARG A 88 -12.26 -25.21 -16.95
N ILE A 89 -13.51 -25.05 -17.41
CA ILE A 89 -13.89 -25.51 -18.75
C ILE A 89 -13.14 -24.72 -19.84
N SER A 90 -12.86 -23.44 -19.62
CA SER A 90 -12.07 -22.62 -20.54
C SER A 90 -10.63 -23.14 -20.63
N GLU A 91 -9.99 -23.35 -19.47
CA GLU A 91 -8.63 -23.91 -19.37
C GLU A 91 -8.51 -25.29 -20.03
N MET A 92 -9.47 -26.19 -19.76
CA MET A 92 -9.52 -27.51 -20.38
C MET A 92 -9.68 -27.42 -21.90
N LYS A 93 -10.51 -26.51 -22.41
CA LYS A 93 -10.68 -26.30 -23.86
C LYS A 93 -9.40 -25.78 -24.50
N VAL A 94 -8.71 -24.83 -23.86
CA VAL A 94 -7.42 -24.33 -24.33
C VAL A 94 -6.40 -25.46 -24.41
N TYR A 95 -6.31 -26.29 -23.38
CA TYR A 95 -5.44 -27.46 -23.38
C TYR A 95 -5.78 -28.42 -24.52
N LEU A 96 -7.06 -28.75 -24.71
CA LEU A 96 -7.52 -29.63 -25.79
C LEU A 96 -7.22 -29.08 -27.18
N MET A 97 -7.30 -27.75 -27.36
CA MET A 97 -6.96 -27.12 -28.63
C MET A 97 -5.47 -27.24 -28.95
N HIS A 98 -4.61 -26.99 -27.97
CA HIS A 98 -3.17 -26.96 -28.18
C HIS A 98 -2.50 -28.35 -28.13
N GLN A 99 -2.93 -29.21 -27.22
CA GLN A 99 -2.31 -30.53 -26.96
C GLN A 99 -3.10 -31.69 -27.56
N GLY A 100 -4.42 -31.54 -27.69
CA GLY A 100 -5.29 -32.56 -28.28
C GLY A 100 -5.68 -32.32 -29.73
N CYS A 101 -5.19 -31.23 -30.34
CA CYS A 101 -5.51 -30.81 -31.71
C CYS A 101 -7.02 -30.66 -32.01
N TYR A 102 -7.84 -30.39 -30.98
CA TYR A 102 -9.27 -30.16 -31.17
C TYR A 102 -9.54 -28.77 -31.72
N LYS A 103 -10.52 -28.64 -32.63
CA LYS A 103 -10.98 -27.33 -33.11
C LYS A 103 -11.94 -26.71 -32.10
N SER A 104 -11.91 -25.38 -31.96
CA SER A 104 -12.82 -24.65 -31.08
C SER A 104 -14.31 -24.93 -31.37
N ALA A 105 -14.66 -25.12 -32.65
CA ALA A 105 -16.00 -25.50 -33.09
C ALA A 105 -16.46 -26.86 -32.55
N GLN A 106 -15.54 -27.84 -32.44
CA GLN A 106 -15.85 -29.17 -31.89
C GLN A 106 -16.10 -29.11 -30.39
N LEU A 107 -15.43 -28.21 -29.68
CA LEU A 107 -15.59 -28.03 -28.24
C LEU A 107 -16.75 -27.09 -27.88
N ARG A 108 -17.34 -26.41 -28.87
CA ARG A 108 -18.48 -25.51 -28.68
C ARG A 108 -19.74 -26.32 -28.38
N GLY A 109 -20.50 -25.94 -27.35
CA GLY A 109 -21.73 -26.64 -26.95
C GLY A 109 -21.54 -27.96 -26.19
N MET A 110 -20.31 -28.45 -26.01
CA MET A 110 -20.06 -29.61 -25.16
C MET A 110 -20.28 -29.30 -23.68
N THR A 111 -20.86 -30.26 -22.95
CA THR A 111 -21.03 -30.18 -21.50
C THR A 111 -19.69 -30.25 -20.78
N TYR A 112 -19.66 -29.74 -19.54
CA TYR A 112 -18.47 -29.79 -18.69
C TYR A 112 -17.89 -31.20 -18.59
N ASP A 113 -18.72 -32.21 -18.29
CA ASP A 113 -18.26 -33.58 -18.06
C ASP A 113 -17.65 -34.21 -19.31
N LYS A 114 -18.16 -33.85 -20.51
CA LYS A 114 -17.57 -34.30 -21.78
C LYS A 114 -16.20 -33.67 -22.02
N ILE A 115 -16.08 -32.37 -21.77
CA ILE A 115 -14.80 -31.65 -21.86
C ILE A 115 -13.79 -32.20 -20.86
N GLU A 116 -14.21 -32.46 -19.63
CA GLU A 116 -13.36 -32.99 -18.56
C GLU A 116 -12.85 -34.40 -18.88
N ARG A 117 -13.71 -35.30 -19.38
CA ARG A 117 -13.29 -36.64 -19.81
C ARG A 117 -12.28 -36.60 -20.96
N LEU A 118 -12.52 -35.73 -21.95
CA LEU A 118 -11.59 -35.54 -23.07
C LEU A 118 -10.25 -35.00 -22.56
N TYR A 119 -10.27 -33.99 -21.70
CA TYR A 119 -9.08 -33.39 -21.11
C TYR A 119 -8.21 -34.44 -20.41
N TYR A 120 -8.78 -35.23 -19.49
CA TYR A 120 -7.99 -36.23 -18.77
C TYR A 120 -7.51 -37.38 -19.66
N ARG A 121 -8.26 -37.73 -20.71
CA ARG A 121 -7.83 -38.73 -21.70
C ARG A 121 -6.58 -38.26 -22.45
N ILE A 122 -6.59 -37.03 -22.96
CA ILE A 122 -5.45 -36.46 -23.69
C ILE A 122 -4.27 -36.22 -22.75
N LYS A 123 -4.52 -35.66 -21.56
CA LYS A 123 -3.48 -35.43 -20.56
C LYS A 123 -2.75 -36.72 -20.18
N ARG A 124 -3.48 -37.81 -19.93
CA ARG A 124 -2.86 -39.12 -19.65
C ARG A 124 -2.04 -39.65 -20.84
N TYR A 125 -2.42 -39.33 -22.07
CA TYR A 125 -1.63 -39.69 -23.24
C TYR A 125 -0.34 -38.87 -23.28
N VAL A 126 -0.43 -37.54 -23.19
CA VAL A 126 0.72 -36.63 -23.20
C VAL A 126 1.71 -36.93 -22.06
N ASP A 127 1.21 -37.13 -20.84
CA ASP A 127 2.04 -37.44 -19.67
C ASP A 127 2.83 -38.75 -19.82
N LYS A 128 2.41 -39.68 -20.70
CA LYS A 128 3.19 -40.88 -21.01
C LYS A 128 4.38 -40.62 -21.95
N PHE A 129 4.34 -39.56 -22.74
CA PHE A 129 5.41 -39.20 -23.67
C PHE A 129 6.44 -38.26 -23.04
N ILE A 130 6.09 -37.55 -21.97
CA ILE A 130 7.01 -36.69 -21.23
C ILE A 130 7.52 -37.50 -20.03
N PRO A 131 8.77 -38.00 -20.03
CA PRO A 131 9.33 -38.61 -18.84
C PRO A 131 9.31 -37.58 -17.71
N MET A 132 8.63 -37.89 -16.61
CA MET A 132 8.70 -37.12 -15.38
C MET A 132 10.12 -37.20 -14.83
N VAL A 133 11.01 -36.33 -15.31
CA VAL A 133 12.26 -36.05 -14.62
C VAL A 133 11.89 -35.21 -13.41
N LEU A 134 11.68 -35.90 -12.28
CA LEU A 134 11.61 -35.32 -10.95
C LEU A 134 12.96 -34.62 -10.67
N LEU A 135 12.92 -33.31 -10.42
CA LEU A 135 13.95 -32.55 -9.73
C LEU A 135 13.34 -31.98 -8.44
#